data_AF-A0A7H9BGU5-F1
#
_entry.id   AF-A0A7H9BGU5-F1
#
_cell.length_a   1.000
_cell.length_b   1.000
_cell.length_c   1.000
_cell.angle_alpha   90.00
_cell.angle_beta   90.00
_cell.angle_gamma   90.00
#
_symmetry.space_group_name_H-M   'P 1'
#
loop_
_entity.id
_entity.type
_entity.pdbx_description
1 polymer ?
#
loop_
_entity_poly.entity_id
_entity_poly.type
_entity_poly.pdbx_seq_one_letter_code
_entity_poly.pdbx_strand_id
1 'polypeptide(L)'
;MYAGYDPQDDMDEASQLAWQFYLAVAELALGHLQTFPAGTIAIADQGEDAYWVWQRDGQNYLAWAPIADEMVCFDAAILVLEMVGLGAEEINYRRENLSGWLQSPVQTTLKWQRSQLQQAIRSYAGN
;
A
#
# COMPACT_ATOMS: atom_id res chain seq x y z
N MET A 1 -0.58 28.91 2.48
CA MET A 1 -0.21 27.80 1.58
C MET A 1 1.29 27.62 1.70
N TYR A 2 1.75 26.59 2.43
CA TYR A 2 3.13 26.14 2.31
C TYR A 2 3.21 25.31 1.04
N ALA A 3 3.56 25.95 -0.07
CA ALA A 3 3.96 25.24 -1.28
C ALA A 3 5.39 24.72 -1.04
N GLY A 4 5.59 23.40 -1.14
CA GLY A 4 6.93 22.80 -1.15
C GLY A 4 7.35 22.03 0.10
N TYR A 5 6.43 21.62 0.98
CA TYR A 5 6.77 20.59 1.97
C TYR A 5 6.59 19.21 1.32
N ASP A 6 7.70 18.61 0.90
CA ASP A 6 7.74 17.17 0.66
C ASP A 6 8.20 16.50 1.96
N PRO A 7 7.37 15.70 2.65
CA PRO A 7 7.80 14.95 3.83
C PRO A 7 9.02 14.07 3.55
N GLN A 8 9.29 13.72 2.29
CA GLN A 8 10.47 12.98 1.87
C GLN A 8 11.77 13.81 2.01
N ASP A 9 11.71 15.14 1.94
CA ASP A 9 12.87 16.01 2.12
C ASP A 9 13.37 16.03 3.58
N ASP A 10 12.52 15.67 4.54
CA ASP A 10 12.87 15.52 5.96
C ASP A 10 13.40 14.12 6.31
N MET A 11 13.31 13.16 5.39
CA MET A 11 13.81 11.80 5.60
C MET A 11 15.33 11.76 5.47
N ASP A 12 16.00 10.98 6.32
CA ASP A 12 17.41 10.67 6.09
C ASP A 12 17.61 9.89 4.77
N GLU A 13 18.82 9.94 4.22
CA GLU A 13 19.16 9.33 2.93
C GLU A 13 18.82 7.83 2.89
N ALA A 14 18.98 7.12 4.01
CA ALA A 14 18.67 5.70 4.10
C ALA A 14 17.15 5.44 3.97
N SER A 15 16.35 6.28 4.60
CA SER A 15 14.89 6.21 4.56
C SER A 15 14.38 6.62 3.18
N GLN A 16 14.96 7.63 2.54
CA GLN A 16 14.65 8.00 1.15
C GLN A 16 14.94 6.85 0.18
N LEU A 17 16.11 6.22 0.28
CA LEU A 17 16.49 5.10 -0.57
C LEU A 17 15.57 3.90 -0.35
N ALA A 18 15.27 3.56 0.91
CA ALA A 18 14.33 2.51 1.25
C ALA A 18 12.94 2.78 0.63
N TRP A 19 12.49 4.04 0.69
CA TRP A 19 11.20 4.46 0.13
C TRP A 19 11.13 4.28 -1.38
N GLN A 20 12.16 4.68 -2.12
CA GLN A 20 12.23 4.49 -3.57
C GLN A 20 12.09 3.02 -3.97
N PHE A 21 12.80 2.12 -3.27
CA PHE A 21 12.68 0.69 -3.53
C PHE A 21 11.31 0.14 -3.15
N TYR A 22 10.71 0.63 -2.06
CA TYR A 22 9.37 0.21 -1.68
C TYR A 22 8.31 0.65 -2.70
N LEU A 23 8.39 1.89 -3.21
CA LEU A 23 7.50 2.36 -4.27
C LEU A 23 7.65 1.54 -5.57
N ALA A 24 8.86 1.14 -5.92
CA ALA A 24 9.08 0.26 -7.08
C ALA A 24 8.40 -1.11 -6.91
N VAL A 25 8.49 -1.70 -5.72
CA VAL A 25 7.79 -2.96 -5.39
C VAL A 25 6.27 -2.76 -5.35
N ALA A 26 5.80 -1.63 -4.82
CA ALA A 26 4.39 -1.28 -4.78
C ALA A 26 3.79 -1.15 -6.19
N GLU A 27 4.51 -0.56 -7.14
CA GLU A 27 4.08 -0.47 -8.54
C GLU A 27 3.96 -1.85 -9.19
N LEU A 28 4.91 -2.76 -8.92
CA LEU A 28 4.83 -4.14 -9.38
C LEU A 28 3.63 -4.87 -8.77
N ALA A 29 3.40 -4.70 -7.46
CA ALA A 29 2.24 -5.26 -6.77
C ALA A 29 0.92 -4.72 -7.31
N LEU A 30 0.85 -3.42 -7.62
CA LEU A 30 -0.31 -2.79 -8.24
C LEU A 30 -0.59 -3.42 -9.61
N GLY A 31 0.41 -3.51 -10.48
CA GLY A 31 0.28 -4.13 -11.80
C GLY A 31 -0.14 -5.60 -11.72
N HIS A 32 0.41 -6.35 -10.75
CA HIS A 32 0.03 -7.74 -10.53
C HIS A 32 -1.42 -7.87 -10.04
N LEU A 33 -1.83 -7.08 -9.03
CA LEU A 33 -3.19 -7.09 -8.48
C LEU A 33 -4.26 -6.66 -9.49
N GLN A 34 -3.91 -5.83 -10.48
CA GLN A 34 -4.82 -5.48 -11.58
C GLN A 34 -5.20 -6.68 -12.45
N THR A 35 -4.41 -7.76 -12.45
CA THR A 35 -4.75 -9.01 -13.14
C THR A 35 -5.79 -9.85 -12.38
N PHE A 36 -6.04 -9.54 -11.11
CA PHE A 36 -7.00 -10.24 -10.28
C PHE A 36 -8.41 -9.65 -10.43
N PRO A 37 -9.47 -10.42 -10.12
CA PRO A 37 -10.83 -9.89 -10.12
C PRO A 37 -10.98 -8.69 -9.17
N ALA A 38 -11.61 -7.61 -9.63
CA ALA A 38 -11.81 -6.41 -8.83
C ALA A 38 -12.46 -6.70 -7.46
N GLY A 39 -11.96 -6.09 -6.38
CA GLY A 39 -12.32 -6.45 -5.00
C GLY A 39 -11.44 -7.54 -4.39
N THR A 40 -10.27 -7.80 -4.96
CA THR A 40 -9.25 -8.68 -4.37
C THR A 40 -8.36 -7.87 -3.43
N ILE A 41 -8.05 -8.43 -2.27
CA ILE A 41 -7.10 -7.93 -1.29
C ILE A 41 -5.93 -8.93 -1.24
N ALA A 42 -4.70 -8.47 -1.43
CA ALA A 42 -3.49 -9.22 -1.10
C ALA A 42 -3.25 -9.19 0.40
N ILE A 43 -2.91 -10.34 0.97
CA ILE A 43 -2.43 -10.45 2.35
C ILE A 43 -0.95 -10.77 2.27
N ALA A 44 -0.11 -9.84 2.70
CA ALA A 44 1.34 -10.02 2.65
C ALA A 44 1.80 -11.21 3.52
N ASP A 45 2.99 -11.75 3.27
CA ASP A 45 3.43 -13.04 3.79
C ASP A 45 3.39 -13.18 5.31
N GLN A 46 3.66 -12.10 6.05
CA GLN A 46 3.59 -12.08 7.51
C GLN A 46 2.16 -11.94 8.05
N GLY A 47 1.17 -11.71 7.19
CA GLY A 47 -0.23 -11.55 7.59
C GLY A 47 -0.53 -10.22 8.29
N GLU A 48 0.39 -9.26 8.25
CA GLU A 48 0.29 -7.97 8.95
C GLU A 48 -0.17 -6.81 8.06
N ASP A 49 -0.05 -6.97 6.73
CA ASP A 49 -0.36 -5.93 5.77
C ASP A 49 -1.35 -6.43 4.72
N ALA A 50 -2.37 -5.62 4.46
CA ALA A 50 -3.35 -5.82 3.40
C ALA A 50 -3.17 -4.78 2.30
N TYR A 51 -3.18 -5.22 1.04
CA TYR A 51 -3.06 -4.33 -0.12
C TYR A 51 -4.19 -4.56 -1.14
N TRP A 52 -4.69 -3.51 -1.78
CA TRP A 52 -5.68 -3.64 -2.85
C TRP A 52 -5.59 -2.50 -3.86
N VAL A 53 -6.22 -2.70 -5.02
CA VAL A 53 -6.34 -1.66 -6.04
C VAL A 53 -7.45 -0.68 -5.66
N TRP A 54 -7.07 0.58 -5.47
CA TRP A 54 -7.97 1.70 -5.34
C TRP A 54 -7.99 2.53 -6.62
N GLN A 55 -9.14 3.09 -6.98
CA GLN A 55 -9.35 3.76 -8.26
C GLN A 55 -9.96 5.14 -8.09
N ARG A 56 -9.36 6.13 -8.74
CA ARG A 56 -9.89 7.49 -8.83
C ARG A 56 -9.46 8.15 -10.13
N ASP A 57 -10.38 8.88 -10.75
CA ASP A 57 -10.12 9.68 -11.96
C ASP A 57 -9.48 8.87 -13.11
N GLY A 58 -9.85 7.58 -13.22
CA GLY A 58 -9.31 6.66 -14.23
C GLY A 58 -7.91 6.13 -13.94
N GLN A 59 -7.32 6.49 -12.80
CA GLN A 59 -6.02 6.01 -12.35
C GLN A 59 -6.18 4.95 -11.25
N ASN A 60 -5.21 4.03 -11.20
CA ASN A 60 -5.12 2.98 -10.19
C ASN A 60 -4.02 3.34 -9.19
N TYR A 61 -4.28 3.06 -7.92
CA TYR A 61 -3.36 3.27 -6.82
C TYR A 61 -3.30 2.02 -5.95
N LEU A 62 -2.15 1.79 -5.32
CA LEU A 62 -2.05 0.76 -4.30
C LEU A 62 -2.51 1.33 -2.96
N ALA A 63 -3.62 0.80 -2.46
CA ALA A 63 -4.07 1.05 -1.10
C ALA A 63 -3.43 0.03 -0.15
N TRP A 64 -3.22 0.45 1.09
CA TRP A 64 -2.68 -0.35 2.18
C TRP A 64 -3.52 -0.16 3.45
N ALA A 65 -3.62 -1.21 4.26
CA ALA A 65 -4.07 -1.14 5.65
C ALA A 65 -3.35 -2.21 6.49
N PRO A 66 -3.13 -1.95 7.79
CA PRO A 66 -2.61 -2.97 8.69
C PRO A 66 -3.68 -4.02 8.99
N ILE A 67 -3.22 -5.21 9.36
CA ILE A 67 -4.03 -6.30 9.89
C ILE A 67 -3.73 -6.41 11.38
N ALA A 68 -4.77 -6.32 12.21
CA ALA A 68 -4.68 -6.51 13.65
C ALA A 68 -5.84 -7.41 14.10
N ASP A 69 -5.56 -8.31 15.04
CA ASP A 69 -6.53 -9.30 15.53
C ASP A 69 -7.23 -10.06 14.38
N GLU A 70 -6.45 -10.46 13.37
CA GLU A 70 -6.92 -11.17 12.17
C GLU A 70 -7.91 -10.37 11.30
N MET A 71 -8.03 -9.06 11.51
CA MET A 71 -8.92 -8.17 10.76
C MET A 71 -8.16 -7.08 10.02
N VAL A 72 -8.57 -6.83 8.78
CA VAL A 72 -8.07 -5.67 8.01
C VAL A 72 -8.64 -4.39 8.62
N CYS A 73 -7.77 -3.51 9.09
CA CYS A 73 -8.15 -2.25 9.72
C CYS A 73 -8.47 -1.17 8.67
N PHE A 74 -9.63 -1.26 8.02
CA PHE A 74 -10.01 -0.31 6.96
C PHE A 74 -10.09 1.16 7.41
N ASP A 75 -10.27 1.44 8.70
CA ASP A 75 -10.25 2.81 9.24
C ASP A 75 -8.84 3.44 9.22
N ALA A 76 -7.79 2.61 9.12
CA ALA A 76 -6.40 3.04 8.95
C ALA A 76 -5.93 2.94 7.49
N ALA A 77 -6.85 2.71 6.55
CA ALA A 77 -6.52 2.55 5.14
C ALA A 77 -6.02 3.86 4.52
N ILE A 78 -4.92 3.77 3.78
CA ILE A 78 -4.27 4.90 3.11
C ILE A 78 -3.65 4.45 1.79
N LEU A 79 -3.40 5.39 0.87
CA LEU A 79 -2.62 5.08 -0.34
C LEU A 79 -1.15 4.90 0.04
N VAL A 80 -0.47 3.92 -0.55
CA VAL A 80 0.94 3.65 -0.25
C VAL A 80 1.81 4.89 -0.46
N LEU A 81 1.53 5.67 -1.51
CA LEU A 81 2.23 6.93 -1.81
C LEU A 81 2.00 8.05 -0.79
N GLU A 82 0.95 7.95 0.04
CA GLU A 82 0.59 8.94 1.06
C GLU A 82 1.09 8.56 2.47
N MET A 83 1.70 7.38 2.64
CA MET A 83 2.25 7.00 3.94
C MET A 83 3.46 7.87 4.29
N VAL A 84 3.51 8.31 5.55
CA VAL A 84 4.53 9.21 6.07
C VAL A 84 4.96 8.78 7.47
N GLY A 85 6.14 9.22 7.91
CA GLY A 85 6.64 8.97 9.28
C GLY A 85 7.26 7.59 9.51
N LEU A 86 7.51 6.83 8.44
CA LEU A 86 8.16 5.52 8.51
C LEU A 86 9.69 5.67 8.44
N GLY A 87 10.41 4.99 9.32
CA GLY A 87 11.88 4.88 9.24
C GLY A 87 12.33 3.82 8.23
N ALA A 88 13.59 3.88 7.80
CA ALA A 88 14.18 2.93 6.84
C ALA A 88 13.93 1.45 7.16
N GLU A 89 14.03 1.05 8.44
CA GLU A 89 13.80 -0.34 8.86
C GLU A 89 12.36 -0.78 8.60
N GLU A 90 11.38 0.06 8.96
CA GLU A 90 9.96 -0.25 8.77
C GLU A 90 9.60 -0.28 7.27
N ILE A 91 10.17 0.64 6.49
CA ILE A 91 9.99 0.64 5.03
C ILE A 91 10.55 -0.64 4.40
N ASN A 92 11.77 -1.03 4.78
CA ASN A 92 12.40 -2.26 4.27
C ASN A 92 11.61 -3.50 4.67
N TYR A 93 11.13 -3.55 5.91
CA TYR A 93 10.27 -4.64 6.39
C TYR A 93 9.00 -4.78 5.53
N ARG A 94 8.27 -3.68 5.30
CA ARG A 94 7.05 -3.67 4.46
C ARG A 94 7.36 -4.06 3.02
N ARG A 95 8.47 -3.56 2.47
CA ARG A 95 8.95 -3.93 1.13
C ARG A 95 9.23 -5.42 1.04
N GLU A 96 9.91 -6.00 2.01
CA GLU A 96 10.23 -7.43 2.02
C GLU A 96 8.97 -8.28 2.15
N ASN A 97 8.02 -7.86 2.99
CA ASN A 97 6.74 -8.53 3.16
C ASN A 97 5.92 -8.55 1.86
N LEU A 98 5.82 -7.41 1.16
CA LEU A 98 5.14 -7.31 -0.13
C LEU A 98 5.89 -8.06 -1.25
N SER A 99 7.22 -8.03 -1.22
CA SER A 99 8.07 -8.76 -2.17
C SER A 99 7.90 -10.28 -2.01
N GLY A 100 7.81 -10.75 -0.77
CA GLY A 100 7.52 -12.15 -0.45
C GLY A 100 6.22 -12.61 -1.09
N TRP A 101 5.14 -11.85 -0.87
CA TRP A 101 3.83 -12.15 -1.47
C TRP A 101 3.88 -12.20 -3.00
N LEU A 102 4.59 -11.27 -3.64
CA LEU A 102 4.78 -11.25 -5.10
C LEU A 102 5.52 -12.49 -5.62
N GLN A 103 6.50 -12.97 -4.87
CA GLN A 103 7.35 -14.11 -5.24
C GLN A 103 6.76 -15.46 -4.81
N SER A 104 5.76 -15.45 -3.92
CA SER A 104 5.15 -16.66 -3.41
C SER A 104 4.51 -17.48 -4.53
N PRO A 105 4.71 -18.81 -4.56
CA PRO A 105 4.06 -19.69 -5.53
C PRO A 105 2.53 -19.74 -5.35
N VAL A 106 2.04 -19.37 -4.16
CA VAL A 106 0.62 -19.28 -3.83
C VAL A 106 0.37 -17.94 -3.15
N GLN A 107 -0.22 -17.00 -3.87
CA GLN A 107 -0.56 -15.69 -3.32
C GLN A 107 -1.80 -15.77 -2.43
N THR A 108 -1.63 -15.45 -1.14
CA THR A 108 -2.74 -15.33 -0.20
C THR A 108 -3.58 -14.10 -0.55
N THR A 109 -4.87 -14.31 -0.79
CA THR A 109 -5.80 -13.23 -1.13
C THR A 109 -7.14 -13.40 -0.43
N LEU A 110 -7.82 -12.27 -0.19
CA LEU A 110 -9.19 -12.23 0.28
C LEU A 110 -10.09 -11.57 -0.76
N LYS A 111 -11.36 -11.98 -0.78
CA LYS A 111 -12.38 -11.36 -1.61
C LYS A 111 -13.24 -10.41 -0.78
N TRP A 112 -13.42 -9.20 -1.29
CA TRP A 112 -14.23 -8.17 -0.67
C TRP A 112 -15.13 -7.44 -1.68
N GLN A 113 -16.10 -6.69 -1.18
CA GLN A 113 -16.93 -5.85 -2.02
C GLN A 113 -16.13 -4.65 -2.53
N ARG A 114 -15.97 -4.55 -3.87
CA ARG A 114 -15.21 -3.46 -4.51
C ARG A 114 -15.64 -2.08 -4.02
N SER A 115 -16.94 -1.81 -3.93
CA SER A 115 -17.45 -0.50 -3.49
C SER A 115 -17.02 -0.13 -2.07
N GLN A 116 -16.93 -1.10 -1.16
CA GLN A 116 -16.45 -0.87 0.21
C GLN A 116 -14.94 -0.58 0.22
N LEU A 117 -14.15 -1.31 -0.59
CA LEU A 117 -12.72 -1.01 -0.74
C LEU A 117 -12.45 0.38 -1.32
N GLN A 118 -13.31 0.85 -2.22
CA GLN A 118 -13.21 2.23 -2.74
C GLN A 118 -13.55 3.29 -1.68
N GLN A 119 -14.44 2.97 -0.74
CA GLN A 119 -14.84 3.87 0.34
C GLN A 119 -13.88 3.85 1.55
N ALA A 120 -13.01 2.84 1.66
CA ALA A 120 -12.06 2.70 2.76
C ALA A 120 -11.02 3.84 2.78
N ILE A 121 -10.57 4.29 1.61
CA ILE A 121 -9.64 5.41 1.49
C ILE A 121 -10.43 6.72 1.59
N ARG A 122 -10.35 7.38 2.75
CA ARG A 122 -11.02 8.67 3.00
C ARG A 122 -10.16 9.87 2.61
N SER A 123 -8.84 9.70 2.49
CA SER A 123 -7.92 10.75 2.04
C SER A 123 -7.67 10.66 0.54
N TYR A 124 -8.20 11.62 -0.19
CA TYR A 124 -7.44 12.28 -1.25
C TYR A 124 -8.04 13.69 -1.38
N ALA A 125 -7.56 14.59 -0.53
CA ALA A 125 -7.82 16.02 -0.63
C ALA A 125 -6.94 16.60 -1.76
N GLY A 126 -7.23 16.19 -2.99
CA GLY A 126 -6.74 16.81 -4.21
C GLY A 126 -7.91 17.49 -4.90
N ASN A 127 -8.08 18.78 -4.63
CA ASN A 127 -8.76 19.76 -5.48
C ASN A 127 -7.68 20.67 -6.06
#